data_AF-A0A2N1RU55-F1
#
_entry.id   AF-A0A2N1RU55-F1
#
_cell.length_a   1.000
_cell.length_b   1.000
_cell.length_c   1.000
_cell.angle_alpha   90.00
_cell.angle_beta   90.00
_cell.angle_gamma   90.00
#
_symmetry.space_group_name_H-M   'P 1'
#
loop_
_entity.id
_entity.type
_entity.pdbx_description
1 polymer ?
#
loop_
_entity_poly.entity_id
_entity_poly.type
_entity_poly.pdbx_seq_one_letter_code
_entity_poly.pdbx_strand_id
1 'polypeptide(L)'
;MNNDKKKYYIEPVEIEIYLKKAGIVRTIIKDLKIELIDVEPNNEKSREIFELFKSMNEPIDLMEVQNNFPQYIKYIYDSYYKNMELFEKLSMHFKSGLAGINDSWRSALYFTELLLKYEPTVASTEILGSFNTYNLIYVINRLNELGEKFLLEDSTVYYLIKRRNEAYKDSPADREFDKLVELWEYNVKGKN
;
A
#
# COMPACT_ATOMS: atom_id res chain seq x y z
N MET A 1 8.29 17.75 18.86
CA MET A 1 9.24 17.83 17.72
C MET A 1 9.13 16.52 16.96
N ASN A 2 8.14 16.38 16.07
CA ASN A 2 8.08 15.23 15.16
C ASN A 2 8.71 15.66 13.84
N ASN A 3 9.87 15.10 13.56
CA ASN A 3 10.48 15.17 12.26
C ASN A 3 9.80 14.10 11.40
N ASP A 4 8.50 14.28 11.10
CA ASP A 4 7.75 13.38 10.22
C ASP A 4 8.25 13.57 8.80
N LYS A 5 9.38 12.91 8.51
CA LYS A 5 9.84 12.76 7.14
C LYS A 5 8.75 12.01 6.40
N LYS A 6 8.12 12.72 5.46
CA LYS A 6 7.21 12.15 4.47
C LYS A 6 7.80 10.85 3.93
N LYS A 7 6.98 9.79 3.93
CA LYS A 7 7.35 8.47 3.42
C LYS A 7 6.85 8.35 1.98
N TYR A 8 7.62 7.66 1.15
CA TYR A 8 7.33 7.55 -0.28
C TYR A 8 7.46 6.10 -0.75
N TYR A 9 6.60 5.71 -1.67
CA TYR A 9 6.92 4.66 -2.63
C TYR A 9 7.58 5.30 -3.85
N ILE A 10 8.58 4.63 -4.42
CA ILE A 10 9.32 5.13 -5.59
C ILE A 10 9.03 4.20 -6.76
N GLU A 11 8.31 4.72 -7.75
CA GLU A 11 8.00 4.01 -8.98
C GLU A 11 8.96 4.45 -10.11
N PRO A 12 9.66 3.52 -10.79
CA PRO A 12 10.49 3.87 -11.93
C PRO A 12 9.63 4.15 -13.18
N VAL A 13 9.79 5.33 -13.77
CA VAL A 13 9.13 5.75 -15.01
C VAL A 13 10.13 5.78 -16.15
N GLU A 14 9.93 4.91 -17.15
CA GLU A 14 10.73 4.88 -18.37
C GLU A 14 10.27 5.97 -19.35
N ILE A 15 11.22 6.71 -19.92
CA ILE A 15 10.96 7.82 -20.85
C ILE A 15 11.83 7.61 -22.09
N GLU A 16 11.18 7.38 -23.23
CA GLU A 16 11.86 7.33 -24.53
C GLU A 16 12.01 8.72 -25.13
N ILE A 17 13.24 9.11 -25.44
CA ILE A 17 13.58 10.41 -26.01
C ILE A 17 14.20 10.21 -27.38
N TYR A 18 13.56 10.76 -28.41
CA TYR A 18 14.09 10.78 -29.77
C TYR A 18 15.02 11.97 -30.00
N LEU A 19 16.31 11.70 -30.16
CA LEU A 19 17.32 12.72 -30.46
C LEU A 19 17.43 12.91 -31.98
N LYS A 20 16.56 13.75 -32.54
CA LYS A 20 16.47 14.04 -33.99
C LYS A 20 17.82 14.30 -34.67
N LYS A 21 18.72 15.05 -34.04
CA LYS A 21 20.05 15.39 -34.61
C LYS A 21 20.99 14.20 -34.74
N ALA A 22 20.80 13.16 -33.92
CA ALA A 22 21.64 11.97 -33.91
C ALA A 22 20.93 10.73 -34.51
N GLY A 23 19.61 10.82 -34.75
CA GLY A 23 18.81 9.67 -35.20
C GLY A 23 18.69 8.55 -34.17
N ILE A 24 18.96 8.82 -32.89
CA ILE A 24 19.03 7.82 -31.81
C ILE A 24 17.85 7.99 -30.85
N VAL A 25 17.22 6.88 -30.47
CA VAL A 25 16.30 6.80 -29.32
C VAL A 25 17.12 6.49 -28.07
N ARG A 26 16.88 7.22 -26.98
CA ARG A 26 17.44 6.91 -25.66
C ARG A 26 16.33 6.72 -24.65
N THR A 27 16.47 5.73 -23.78
CA THR A 27 15.59 5.54 -22.63
C THR A 27 16.24 6.16 -21.39
N ILE A 28 15.48 6.97 -20.67
CA ILE A 28 15.85 7.53 -19.36
C ILE A 28 14.85 7.00 -18.33
N ILE A 29 15.34 6.63 -17.14
CA ILE A 29 14.49 6.27 -16.01
C ILE A 29 14.41 7.46 -15.07
N LYS A 30 13.19 7.83 -14.67
CA LYS A 30 12.90 8.86 -13.67
C LYS A 30 12.11 8.27 -12.51
N ASP A 31 12.40 8.74 -11.30
CA ASP A 31 11.74 8.28 -10.09
C ASP A 31 10.46 9.08 -9.85
N LEU A 32 9.30 8.43 -9.96
CA LEU A 32 8.03 8.95 -9.50
C LEU A 32 7.89 8.69 -8.01
N LYS A 33 8.02 9.75 -7.20
CA LYS A 33 7.88 9.67 -5.73
C LYS A 33 6.42 9.85 -5.34
N ILE A 34 5.78 8.77 -4.90
CA ILE A 34 4.38 8.78 -4.47
C ILE A 34 4.35 8.84 -2.94
N GLU A 35 3.84 9.94 -2.39
CA GLU A 35 3.72 10.11 -0.94
C GLU A 35 2.72 9.10 -0.37
N LEU A 36 3.13 8.40 0.69
CA LEU A 36 2.29 7.44 1.40
C LEU A 36 1.41 8.19 2.40
N ILE A 37 0.13 8.37 2.04
CA ILE A 37 -0.85 9.05 2.89
C ILE A 37 -1.40 8.07 3.93
N ASP A 38 -1.13 8.38 5.20
CA ASP A 38 -1.62 7.62 6.34
C ASP A 38 -3.14 7.41 6.30
N VAL A 39 -3.57 6.30 6.91
CA VAL A 39 -4.97 5.92 6.97
C VAL A 39 -5.57 6.37 8.29
N GLU A 40 -6.63 7.16 8.18
CA GLU A 40 -7.47 7.54 9.31
C GLU A 40 -8.57 6.50 9.53
N PRO A 41 -8.81 6.06 10.78
CA PRO A 41 -9.93 5.20 11.11
C PRO A 41 -11.26 5.94 10.84
N ASN A 42 -12.21 5.25 10.22
CA ASN A 42 -13.49 5.80 9.80
C ASN A 42 -14.59 5.73 10.88
N ASN A 43 -14.37 5.00 11.98
CA ASN A 43 -15.31 4.86 13.09
C ASN A 43 -14.57 4.53 14.41
N GLU A 44 -15.30 4.52 15.53
CA GLU A 44 -14.71 4.26 16.86
C GLU A 44 -14.11 2.85 16.98
N LYS A 45 -14.77 1.83 16.40
CA LYS A 45 -14.28 0.44 16.45
C LYS A 45 -12.97 0.28 15.68
N SER A 46 -12.88 0.88 14.49
CA SER A 46 -11.66 0.84 13.68
C SER A 46 -10.54 1.65 14.34
N ARG A 47 -10.88 2.71 15.07
CA ARG A 47 -9.89 3.47 15.87
C ARG A 47 -9.24 2.62 16.93
N GLU A 48 -10.01 1.89 17.74
CA GLU A 48 -9.46 1.00 18.78
C GLU A 48 -8.49 -0.04 18.20
N ILE A 49 -8.87 -0.64 17.06
CA ILE A 49 -8.02 -1.60 16.34
C ILE A 49 -6.74 -0.91 15.87
N PHE A 50 -6.85 0.23 15.18
CA PHE A 50 -5.71 0.96 14.65
C PHE A 50 -4.75 1.38 15.77
N GLU A 51 -5.26 1.91 16.87
CA GLU A 51 -4.45 2.33 18.02
C GLU A 51 -3.68 1.17 18.64
N LEU A 52 -4.32 0.00 18.81
CA LEU A 52 -3.65 -1.19 19.31
C LEU A 52 -2.46 -1.58 18.42
N PHE A 53 -2.69 -1.80 17.11
CA PHE A 53 -1.64 -2.25 16.20
C PHE A 53 -0.55 -1.19 15.96
N LYS A 54 -0.92 0.11 15.92
CA LYS A 54 0.06 1.20 15.88
C LYS A 54 0.94 1.22 17.14
N SER A 55 0.36 0.98 18.32
CA SER A 55 1.12 0.96 19.59
C SER A 55 2.14 -0.17 19.65
N MET A 56 1.84 -1.30 19.00
CA MET A 56 2.76 -2.44 18.85
C MET A 56 3.74 -2.27 17.69
N ASN A 57 3.57 -1.24 16.85
CA ASN A 57 4.27 -1.05 15.59
C ASN A 57 4.13 -2.29 14.68
N GLU A 58 2.90 -2.77 14.51
CA GLU A 58 2.55 -3.98 13.75
C GLU A 58 1.52 -3.67 12.64
N PRO A 59 1.46 -4.52 11.59
CA PRO A 59 0.34 -4.50 10.65
C PRO A 59 -0.93 -5.02 11.33
N ILE A 60 -2.10 -4.57 10.87
CA ILE A 60 -3.40 -5.06 11.35
C ILE A 60 -3.65 -6.46 10.76
N ASP A 61 -3.31 -7.48 11.54
CA ASP A 61 -3.53 -8.90 11.21
C ASP A 61 -4.93 -9.33 11.65
N LEU A 62 -5.76 -9.79 10.70
CA LEU A 62 -7.14 -10.23 11.02
C LEU A 62 -7.20 -11.41 11.99
N MET A 63 -6.18 -12.27 12.03
CA MET A 63 -6.14 -13.36 13.01
C MET A 63 -5.96 -12.79 14.42
N GLU A 64 -5.09 -11.79 14.57
CA GLU A 64 -4.85 -11.14 15.84
C GLU A 64 -5.99 -10.17 16.23
N VAL A 65 -6.66 -9.54 15.27
CA VAL A 65 -7.90 -8.78 15.54
C VAL A 65 -8.95 -9.70 16.15
N GLN A 66 -9.13 -10.91 15.62
CA GLN A 66 -10.10 -11.87 16.16
C GLN A 66 -9.73 -12.35 17.57
N ASN A 67 -8.43 -12.47 17.88
CA ASN A 67 -7.97 -12.84 19.22
C ASN A 67 -8.18 -11.70 20.23
N ASN A 68 -7.87 -10.46 19.86
CA ASN A 68 -7.95 -9.29 20.75
C ASN A 68 -9.38 -8.72 20.85
N PHE A 69 -10.20 -8.90 19.81
CA PHE A 69 -11.58 -8.43 19.75
C PHE A 69 -12.55 -9.57 19.34
N PRO A 70 -12.76 -10.57 20.21
CA PRO A 70 -13.59 -11.75 19.88
C PRO A 70 -15.03 -11.41 19.45
N GLN A 71 -15.57 -10.27 19.90
CA GLN A 71 -16.88 -9.78 19.50
C GLN A 71 -17.02 -9.53 17.99
N TYR A 72 -15.91 -9.37 17.27
CA TYR A 72 -15.91 -9.13 15.81
C TYR A 72 -15.72 -10.39 14.98
N ILE A 73 -15.42 -11.55 15.59
CA ILE A 73 -15.14 -12.82 14.86
C ILE A 73 -16.20 -13.13 13.82
N LYS A 74 -17.48 -13.11 14.21
CA LYS A 74 -18.58 -13.44 13.29
C LYS A 74 -18.62 -12.49 12.10
N TYR A 75 -18.51 -11.18 12.34
CA TYR A 75 -18.56 -10.17 11.28
C TYR A 75 -17.38 -10.27 10.31
N ILE A 76 -16.19 -10.54 10.83
CA ILE A 76 -14.98 -10.73 10.04
C ILE A 76 -15.11 -12.01 9.21
N TYR A 77 -15.49 -13.13 9.83
CA TYR A 77 -15.67 -14.40 9.13
C TYR A 77 -16.71 -14.30 8.02
N ASP A 78 -17.91 -13.76 8.31
CA ASP A 78 -18.98 -13.61 7.32
C ASP A 78 -18.55 -12.74 6.13
N SER A 79 -17.69 -11.75 6.36
CA SER A 79 -17.18 -10.85 5.30
C SER A 79 -16.04 -11.45 4.48
N TYR A 80 -15.20 -12.30 5.08
CA TYR A 80 -13.96 -12.76 4.49
C TYR A 80 -13.87 -14.28 4.28
N TYR A 81 -14.92 -15.06 4.55
CA TYR A 81 -14.87 -16.53 4.54
C TYR A 81 -14.24 -17.14 3.26
N LYS A 82 -14.47 -16.53 2.09
CA LYS A 82 -13.89 -17.00 0.81
C LYS A 82 -12.38 -16.82 0.71
N ASN A 83 -11.83 -15.87 1.45
CA ASN A 83 -10.44 -15.44 1.40
C ASN A 83 -9.71 -15.69 2.73
N MET A 84 -10.31 -16.40 3.70
CA MET A 84 -9.71 -16.62 5.03
C MET A 84 -8.35 -17.29 4.95
N GLU A 85 -8.18 -18.29 4.08
CA GLU A 85 -6.87 -18.94 3.88
C GLU A 85 -5.78 -17.96 3.40
N LEU A 86 -6.15 -16.94 2.63
CA LEU A 86 -5.21 -15.91 2.19
C LEU A 86 -4.82 -14.99 3.36
N PHE A 87 -5.77 -14.65 4.24
CA PHE A 87 -5.48 -13.88 5.45
C PHE A 87 -4.65 -14.68 6.46
N GLU A 88 -4.86 -15.98 6.59
CA GLU A 88 -4.01 -16.85 7.42
C GLU A 88 -2.57 -16.92 6.89
N LYS A 89 -2.39 -17.03 5.57
CA LYS A 89 -1.07 -16.95 4.93
C LYS A 89 -0.42 -15.58 5.15
N LEU A 90 -1.19 -14.50 5.00
CA LEU A 90 -0.71 -13.15 5.28
C LEU A 90 -0.27 -13.00 6.75
N SER A 91 -1.07 -13.50 7.70
CA SER A 91 -0.75 -13.55 9.13
C SER A 91 0.58 -14.27 9.38
N MET A 92 0.79 -15.44 8.77
CA MET A 92 2.04 -16.18 8.88
C MET A 92 3.24 -15.37 8.39
N HIS A 93 3.10 -14.65 7.27
CA HIS A 93 4.16 -13.80 6.73
C HIS A 93 4.42 -12.55 7.58
N PHE A 94 3.38 -11.93 8.16
CA PHE A 94 3.54 -10.86 9.14
C PHE A 94 4.32 -11.34 10.36
N LYS A 95 3.90 -12.46 10.98
CA LYS A 95 4.60 -13.04 12.14
C LYS A 95 6.05 -13.38 11.84
N SER A 96 6.32 -13.97 10.67
CA SER A 96 7.68 -14.30 10.24
C SER A 96 8.54 -13.05 10.00
N GLY A 97 7.96 -12.02 9.38
CA GLY A 97 8.62 -10.73 9.16
C GLY A 97 8.94 -10.00 10.46
N LEU A 98 8.00 -10.01 11.42
CA LEU A 98 8.18 -9.45 12.77
C LEU A 98 9.25 -10.22 13.56
N ALA A 99 9.35 -11.54 13.36
CA ALA A 99 10.41 -12.37 13.93
C ALA A 99 11.79 -12.18 13.26
N GLY A 100 11.91 -11.30 12.26
CA GLY A 100 13.18 -10.94 11.61
C GLY A 100 13.47 -11.68 10.30
N ILE A 101 12.52 -12.45 9.75
CA ILE A 101 12.67 -13.11 8.44
C ILE A 101 12.30 -12.11 7.35
N ASN A 102 13.27 -11.30 6.91
CA ASN A 102 13.06 -10.18 5.99
C ASN A 102 12.34 -10.53 4.68
N ASP A 103 12.66 -11.70 4.09
CA ASP A 103 12.01 -12.16 2.84
C ASP A 103 10.49 -12.30 2.97
N SER A 104 9.99 -12.52 4.19
CA SER A 104 8.56 -12.66 4.44
C SER A 104 7.80 -11.36 4.16
N TRP A 105 8.44 -10.19 4.23
CA TRP A 105 7.80 -8.92 3.92
C TRP A 105 7.42 -8.79 2.45
N ARG A 106 8.18 -9.39 1.53
CA ARG A 106 7.81 -9.43 0.09
C ARG A 106 6.60 -10.32 -0.14
N SER A 107 6.52 -11.47 0.53
CA SER A 107 5.32 -12.31 0.49
C SER A 107 4.12 -11.61 1.12
N ALA A 108 4.31 -10.91 2.24
CA ALA A 108 3.27 -10.11 2.88
C ALA A 108 2.78 -8.99 1.95
N LEU A 109 3.67 -8.33 1.22
CA LEU A 109 3.32 -7.32 0.21
C LEU A 109 2.41 -7.93 -0.86
N TYR A 110 2.82 -9.04 -1.47
CA TYR A 110 2.05 -9.74 -2.49
C TYR A 110 0.63 -10.09 -2.02
N PHE A 111 0.50 -10.71 -0.84
CA PHE A 111 -0.82 -11.06 -0.29
C PHE A 111 -1.64 -9.81 0.05
N THR A 112 -1.01 -8.74 0.54
CA THR A 112 -1.69 -7.47 0.81
C THR A 112 -2.26 -6.86 -0.47
N GLU A 113 -1.50 -6.83 -1.57
CA GLU A 113 -1.97 -6.34 -2.87
C GLU A 113 -3.11 -7.21 -3.42
N LEU A 114 -2.98 -8.53 -3.29
CA LEU A 114 -4.04 -9.46 -3.68
C LEU A 114 -5.33 -9.23 -2.88
N LEU A 115 -5.22 -9.08 -1.56
CA LEU A 115 -6.36 -8.94 -0.67
C LEU A 115 -7.03 -7.57 -0.79
N LEU A 116 -6.27 -6.52 -1.11
CA LEU A 116 -6.77 -5.17 -1.36
C LEU A 116 -7.83 -5.13 -2.48
N LYS A 117 -7.73 -6.03 -3.48
CA LYS A 117 -8.69 -6.14 -4.60
C LYS A 117 -10.09 -6.55 -4.18
N TYR A 118 -10.24 -7.12 -2.98
CA TYR A 118 -11.53 -7.55 -2.43
C TYR A 118 -12.14 -6.55 -1.46
N GLU A 119 -11.53 -5.38 -1.30
CA GLU A 119 -12.07 -4.30 -0.48
C GLU A 119 -12.90 -3.30 -1.32
N PRO A 120 -13.88 -2.61 -0.70
CA PRO A 120 -14.30 -2.72 0.70
C PRO A 120 -15.26 -3.89 0.94
N THR A 121 -15.16 -4.52 2.12
CA THR A 121 -16.19 -5.42 2.67
C THR A 121 -17.08 -4.75 3.73
N VAL A 122 -18.14 -5.44 4.16
CA VAL A 122 -18.97 -5.01 5.29
C VAL A 122 -18.13 -4.86 6.56
N ALA A 123 -17.28 -5.84 6.89
CA ALA A 123 -16.37 -5.74 8.03
C ALA A 123 -15.41 -4.54 7.90
N SER A 124 -14.85 -4.27 6.72
CA SER A 124 -13.98 -3.10 6.51
C SER A 124 -14.68 -1.76 6.72
N THR A 125 -15.96 -1.69 6.33
CA THR A 125 -16.72 -0.44 6.43
C THR A 125 -17.17 -0.19 7.87
N GLU A 126 -17.66 -1.23 8.53
CA GLU A 126 -18.35 -1.13 9.83
C GLU A 126 -17.44 -1.31 11.05
N ILE A 127 -16.28 -1.97 10.89
CA ILE A 127 -15.45 -2.42 12.02
C ILE A 127 -13.98 -2.15 11.80
N LEU A 128 -13.40 -2.61 10.69
CA LEU A 128 -11.94 -2.65 10.52
C LEU A 128 -11.37 -1.35 9.94
N GLY A 129 -12.20 -0.51 9.31
CA GLY A 129 -11.71 0.62 8.51
C GLY A 129 -10.90 0.16 7.29
N SER A 130 -10.13 1.09 6.70
CA SER A 130 -9.24 0.78 5.58
C SER A 130 -7.93 0.09 6.02
N PHE A 131 -8.04 -0.97 6.82
CA PHE A 131 -6.90 -1.68 7.41
C PHE A 131 -5.95 -2.27 6.35
N ASN A 132 -6.47 -2.75 5.21
CA ASN A 132 -5.62 -3.26 4.13
C ASN A 132 -4.73 -2.17 3.52
N THR A 133 -5.23 -0.93 3.44
CA THR A 133 -4.41 0.22 3.02
C THR A 133 -3.36 0.57 4.07
N TYR A 134 -3.71 0.48 5.35
CA TYR A 134 -2.75 0.66 6.44
C TYR A 134 -1.64 -0.40 6.36
N ASN A 135 -2.01 -1.66 6.13
CA ASN A 135 -1.08 -2.77 5.96
C ASN A 135 -0.17 -2.57 4.75
N LEU A 136 -0.70 -2.12 3.61
CA LEU A 136 0.09 -1.82 2.42
C LEU A 136 1.17 -0.77 2.74
N ILE A 137 0.77 0.34 3.35
CA ILE A 137 1.70 1.42 3.74
C ILE A 137 2.73 0.92 4.74
N TYR A 138 2.30 0.14 5.73
CA TYR A 138 3.17 -0.48 6.72
C TYR A 138 4.25 -1.34 6.04
N VAL A 139 3.85 -2.27 5.17
CA VAL A 139 4.79 -3.18 4.49
C VAL A 139 5.75 -2.43 3.56
N ILE A 140 5.27 -1.45 2.78
CA ILE A 140 6.12 -0.59 1.95
C ILE A 140 7.18 0.11 2.82
N ASN A 141 6.77 0.67 3.96
CA ASN A 141 7.70 1.32 4.89
C ASN A 141 8.72 0.34 5.47
N ARG A 142 8.29 -0.86 5.85
CA ARG A 142 9.21 -1.92 6.34
C ARG A 142 10.24 -2.30 5.28
N LEU A 143 9.81 -2.51 4.03
CA LEU A 143 10.73 -2.83 2.93
C LEU A 143 11.70 -1.67 2.65
N ASN A 144 11.22 -0.43 2.67
CA ASN A 144 12.05 0.76 2.54
C ASN A 144 13.10 0.87 3.67
N GLU A 145 12.71 0.62 4.92
CA GLU A 145 13.60 0.64 6.09
C GLU A 145 14.69 -0.44 6.00
N LEU A 146 14.36 -1.59 5.41
CA LEU A 146 15.30 -2.69 5.14
C LEU A 146 16.20 -2.42 3.93
N GLY A 147 15.93 -1.39 3.13
CA GLY A 147 16.65 -1.13 1.87
C GLY A 147 16.36 -2.16 0.78
N GLU A 148 15.24 -2.88 0.89
CA GLU A 148 14.82 -3.90 -0.06
C GLU A 148 14.28 -3.25 -1.34
N LYS A 149 14.63 -3.82 -2.49
CA LYS A 149 14.05 -3.42 -3.78
C LYS A 149 12.78 -4.23 -4.03
N PHE A 150 11.69 -3.54 -4.33
CA PHE A 150 10.40 -4.13 -4.67
C PHE A 150 9.68 -3.25 -5.68
N LEU A 151 8.70 -3.83 -6.37
CA LEU A 151 7.77 -3.13 -7.25
C LEU A 151 6.36 -3.51 -6.82
N LEU A 152 5.44 -2.58 -6.98
CA LEU A 152 4.01 -2.80 -6.78
C LEU A 152 3.36 -3.18 -8.11
N GLU A 153 2.19 -3.80 -8.06
CA GLU A 153 1.35 -3.95 -9.23
C GLU A 153 0.90 -2.58 -9.75
N ASP A 154 0.74 -2.44 -11.07
CA ASP A 154 0.27 -1.18 -11.70
C ASP A 154 -1.03 -0.67 -11.08
N SER A 155 -1.93 -1.59 -10.71
CA SER A 155 -3.21 -1.25 -10.06
C SER A 155 -3.01 -0.65 -8.65
N THR A 156 -2.02 -1.13 -7.91
CA THR A 156 -1.64 -0.61 -6.59
C THR A 156 -0.94 0.73 -6.71
N VAL A 157 -0.06 0.90 -7.70
CA VAL A 157 0.57 2.20 -8.00
C VAL A 157 -0.49 3.25 -8.31
N TYR A 158 -1.43 2.94 -9.20
CA TYR A 158 -2.56 3.81 -9.52
C TYR A 158 -3.39 4.16 -8.28
N TYR A 159 -3.66 3.18 -7.43
CA TYR A 159 -4.37 3.38 -6.16
C TYR A 159 -3.65 4.37 -5.23
N LEU A 160 -2.32 4.25 -5.08
CA LEU A 160 -1.53 5.18 -4.26
C LEU A 160 -1.49 6.60 -4.86
N ILE A 161 -1.36 6.74 -6.18
CA ILE A 161 -1.43 8.03 -6.87
C ILE A 161 -2.78 8.70 -6.60
N LYS A 162 -3.89 7.94 -6.71
CA LYS A 162 -5.23 8.46 -6.45
C LYS A 162 -5.37 8.96 -5.01
N ARG A 163 -4.94 8.16 -4.02
CA ARG A 163 -4.95 8.57 -2.60
C ARG A 163 -4.14 9.85 -2.35
N ARG A 164 -2.94 9.94 -2.94
CA ARG A 164 -2.13 11.16 -2.87
C ARG A 164 -2.89 12.34 -3.45
N ASN A 165 -3.45 12.20 -4.64
CA ASN A 165 -4.16 13.32 -5.30
C ASN A 165 -5.39 13.77 -4.52
N GLU A 166 -6.12 12.84 -3.90
CA GLU A 166 -7.24 13.18 -3.01
C GLU A 166 -6.78 13.98 -1.77
N ALA A 167 -5.64 13.61 -1.17
CA ALA A 167 -5.07 14.34 -0.03
C ALA A 167 -4.58 15.75 -0.39
N TYR A 168 -4.14 15.95 -1.63
CA TYR A 168 -3.62 17.23 -2.13
C TYR A 168 -4.60 18.01 -3.02
N LYS A 169 -5.89 17.63 -3.05
CA LYS A 169 -6.90 18.23 -3.95
C LYS A 169 -7.03 19.76 -3.82
N ASP A 170 -6.80 20.28 -2.62
CA ASP A 170 -6.92 21.71 -2.29
C ASP A 170 -5.54 22.43 -2.30
N SER A 171 -4.48 21.71 -2.69
CA SER A 171 -3.11 22.24 -2.78
C SER A 171 -2.78 22.71 -4.21
N PRO A 172 -1.74 23.56 -4.38
CA PRO A 172 -1.24 23.91 -5.71
C PRO A 172 -0.82 22.66 -6.49
N ALA A 173 -1.07 22.66 -7.80
CA ALA A 173 -0.73 21.55 -8.68
C ALA A 173 0.79 21.30 -8.70
N ASP A 174 1.17 20.02 -8.58
CA ASP A 174 2.56 19.56 -8.68
C ASP A 174 2.81 19.11 -10.13
N ARG A 175 3.20 20.07 -10.97
CA ARG A 175 3.33 19.85 -12.42
C ARG A 175 4.36 18.78 -12.78
N GLU A 176 5.41 18.61 -11.96
CA GLU A 176 6.43 17.58 -12.22
C GLU A 176 5.87 16.19 -11.93
N PHE A 177 5.21 16.03 -10.78
CA PHE A 177 4.52 14.80 -10.42
C PHE A 177 3.45 14.44 -11.47
N ASP A 178 2.59 15.39 -11.81
CA ASP A 178 1.50 15.18 -12.78
C ASP A 178 2.06 14.74 -14.14
N LYS A 179 3.20 15.30 -14.57
CA LYS A 179 3.84 14.92 -15.84
C LYS A 179 4.44 13.53 -15.79
N LEU A 180 5.05 13.13 -14.67
CA LEU A 180 5.57 11.78 -14.49
C LEU A 180 4.45 10.73 -14.42
N VAL A 181 3.32 11.06 -13.78
CA VAL A 181 2.12 10.21 -13.77
C VAL A 181 1.58 10.02 -15.19
N GLU A 182 1.47 11.09 -15.98
CA GLU A 182 1.00 11.01 -17.37
C GLU A 182 1.89 10.07 -18.22
N LEU A 183 3.22 10.17 -18.07
CA LEU A 183 4.16 9.30 -18.77
C LEU A 183 4.08 7.85 -18.29
N TRP A 184 3.96 7.63 -16.98
CA TRP A 184 3.77 6.30 -16.41
C TRP A 184 2.48 5.64 -16.93
N GLU A 185 1.36 6.36 -16.93
CA GLU A 185 0.08 5.86 -17.46
C GLU A 185 0.17 5.50 -18.94
N TYR A 186 0.90 6.29 -19.74
CA TYR A 186 1.14 5.99 -21.15
C TYR A 186 1.89 4.66 -21.32
N ASN A 187 2.93 4.43 -20.52
CA ASN A 187 3.71 3.19 -20.56
C ASN A 187 2.88 1.97 -20.15
N VAL A 188 2.04 2.09 -19.12
CA VAL A 188 1.17 1.00 -18.66
C VAL A 188 0.11 0.68 -19.72
N LYS A 189 -0.52 1.70 -20.31
CA LYS A 189 -1.56 1.51 -21.35
C LYS A 189 -0.99 0.97 -22.67
N GLY A 190 0.24 1.34 -23.03
CA GLY A 190 0.91 0.86 -24.26
C GLY A 190 1.38 -0.59 -24.19
N LYS A 191 1.34 -1.23 -23.02
CA LYS A 191 1.72 -2.64 -22.81
C LYS A 191 0.54 -3.63 -22.91
N ASN A 192 -0.70 -3.14 -22.96
CA ASN A 192 -1.93 -3.93 -23.14
C ASN A 192 -2.45 -3.85 -24.57
#